data_AF-A0A2N8TM52-F1
#
_entry.id   AF-A0A2N8TM52-F1
#
_cell.length_a   1.000
_cell.length_b   1.000
_cell.length_c   1.000
_cell.angle_alpha   90.00
_cell.angle_beta   90.00
_cell.angle_gamma   90.00
#
_symmetry.space_group_name_H-M   'P 1'
#
loop_
_entity.id
_entity.type
_entity.pdbx_description
1 polymer ?
#
loop_
_entity_poly.entity_id
_entity_poly.type
_entity_poly.pdbx_seq_one_letter_code
_entity_poly.pdbx_strand_id
1 'polypeptide(L)'
;MTGGGGVVASVGDEGRRRSAAEPGFWQRVVGQLGTALIVVDPAGRILAVNPAAERLLGRAAPTMLREDAHDLLHRDADGRRIPREQCTLLRAVAERAETREEGRVCLRGDGRLITTYWSASPLTDDGAFSGMAVLFTDAAGDRSARRERAAYTRALENLTERLTLVAEITDVLGQTLETDEALARLGRLLVPRLADWAAVDLRVGSGQVHRVAVTGLEGRDAAQEDWQEHLPEAGEEARSPLVQVLNGGDPVLQREADMTAPVASALATVHNGFLRATGARSAVTVPLGSRSRVTGALTLVRTDPAHPFDADDLTVVSDIGRRVGLVIDNARRFGRQRAVAEAMQRNLLAPLPQPGRLRLAARYQPAPAGSQVGGDWYDAFERKDGTLALVIGDVVGHDLTAAAGMAQLHGILRSLAWDHTGPPGAVVDRLDDAMPAITTVPMATLVLALLEGDPHTGPWTLRWTSAGHPPPLLLTRDGQAQYLEAGQGLLLGAPPGTGGSRPSAAQSLPPGSTLLLYTDGLIEIPGSDLDTGLARLRRHALALAHEPLDTLCDQLPARMPPGSTDDVALLALRLPSP
;
A
#
# COMPACT_ATOMS: atom_id res chain seq x y z
N MET A 1 38.11 43.80 18.74
CA MET A 1 36.75 43.35 19.10
C MET A 1 36.14 42.76 17.85
N THR A 2 35.85 41.46 17.92
CA THR A 2 35.58 40.54 16.80
C THR A 2 34.07 40.37 16.60
N GLY A 3 33.59 40.65 15.39
CA GLY A 3 32.43 40.00 14.76
C GLY A 3 32.94 39.32 13.48
N GLY A 4 32.48 38.17 13.03
CA GLY A 4 31.12 37.64 13.01
C GLY A 4 30.79 37.37 11.54
N GLY A 5 30.96 36.13 11.08
CA GLY A 5 30.74 35.74 9.67
C GLY A 5 31.07 34.27 9.47
N GLY A 6 30.05 33.42 9.54
CA GLY A 6 30.16 31.98 9.30
C GLY A 6 30.15 31.63 7.83
N VAL A 7 30.83 30.54 7.49
CA VAL A 7 30.51 29.70 6.33
C VAL A 7 30.68 28.25 6.77
N VAL A 8 29.56 27.54 6.81
CA VAL A 8 29.45 26.09 7.01
C VAL A 8 29.81 25.44 5.68
N ALA A 9 30.88 24.63 5.66
CA ALA A 9 31.23 23.79 4.52
C ALA A 9 30.28 22.58 4.49
N SER A 10 29.49 22.50 3.42
CA SER A 10 28.57 21.41 3.12
C SER A 10 29.33 20.12 2.84
N VAL A 11 29.02 19.08 3.61
CA VAL A 11 29.36 17.69 3.29
C VAL A 11 28.34 17.22 2.24
N GLY A 12 28.76 17.22 0.98
CA GLY A 12 28.02 16.66 -0.15
C GLY A 12 28.31 15.16 -0.27
N ASP A 13 27.27 14.38 -0.01
CA ASP A 13 27.13 12.95 -0.25
C ASP A 13 27.16 12.63 -1.75
N GLU A 14 28.17 11.88 -2.22
CA GLU A 14 28.15 11.20 -3.52
C GLU A 14 28.54 9.72 -3.36
N GLY A 15 27.73 8.97 -2.61
CA GLY A 15 27.64 7.52 -2.74
C GLY A 15 27.05 7.12 -4.10
N ARG A 16 27.86 7.12 -5.16
CA ARG A 16 27.46 6.58 -6.48
C ARG A 16 27.05 5.11 -6.35
N ARG A 17 25.74 4.85 -6.33
CA ARG A 17 25.13 3.55 -6.61
C ARG A 17 25.59 3.11 -8.00
N ARG A 18 26.58 2.22 -8.08
CA ARG A 18 26.97 1.57 -9.34
C ARG A 18 25.88 0.55 -9.71
N SER A 19 25.10 0.88 -10.73
CA SER A 19 24.09 0.00 -11.32
C SER A 19 24.74 -1.24 -11.94
N ALA A 20 24.08 -2.39 -11.85
CA ALA A 20 24.45 -3.65 -12.51
C ALA A 20 24.44 -3.58 -14.06
N ALA A 21 24.13 -2.41 -14.63
CA ALA A 21 24.03 -2.14 -16.06
C ALA A 21 25.31 -1.56 -16.71
N GLU A 22 26.44 -1.43 -15.99
CA GLU A 22 27.71 -1.03 -16.63
C GLU A 22 28.21 -2.11 -17.62
N PRO A 23 28.52 -1.78 -18.89
CA PRO A 23 28.90 -2.74 -19.96
C PRO A 23 30.13 -3.63 -19.68
N GLY A 24 30.87 -3.41 -18.59
CA GLY A 24 32.02 -4.24 -18.17
C GLY A 24 31.86 -4.90 -16.79
N PHE A 25 30.72 -4.70 -16.11
CA PHE A 25 30.48 -5.27 -14.78
C PHE A 25 30.44 -6.80 -14.84
N TRP A 26 29.64 -7.36 -15.75
CA TRP A 26 29.49 -8.81 -15.90
C TRP A 26 30.78 -9.50 -16.38
N GLN A 27 31.58 -8.84 -17.22
CA GLN A 27 32.91 -9.35 -17.60
C GLN A 27 33.87 -9.42 -16.41
N ARG A 28 33.83 -8.43 -15.51
CA ARG A 28 34.62 -8.44 -14.26
C ARG A 28 34.12 -9.50 -13.28
N VAL A 29 32.80 -9.64 -13.12
CA VAL A 29 32.18 -10.69 -12.29
C VAL A 29 32.58 -12.06 -12.80
N VAL A 30 32.40 -12.34 -14.09
CA VAL A 30 32.75 -13.62 -14.72
C VAL A 30 34.26 -13.90 -14.66
N GLY A 31 35.10 -12.88 -14.83
CA GLY A 31 36.56 -13.00 -14.71
C GLY A 31 37.04 -13.33 -13.29
N GLN A 32 36.26 -12.95 -12.26
CA GLN A 32 36.55 -13.24 -10.86
C GLN A 32 35.84 -14.51 -10.35
N LEU A 33 34.97 -15.15 -11.13
CA LEU A 33 34.33 -16.40 -10.76
C LEU A 33 35.38 -17.50 -10.52
N GLY A 34 35.33 -18.12 -9.35
CA GLY A 34 36.17 -19.26 -8.98
C GLY A 34 35.82 -20.57 -9.72
N THR A 35 34.65 -20.62 -10.37
CA THR A 35 34.17 -21.78 -11.14
C THR A 35 34.52 -21.64 -12.61
N ALA A 36 34.97 -22.72 -13.25
CA ALA A 36 35.31 -22.72 -14.68
C ALA A 36 34.05 -22.52 -15.52
N LEU A 37 34.05 -21.50 -16.37
CA LEU A 37 32.97 -21.14 -17.29
C LEU A 37 33.53 -21.00 -18.71
N ILE A 38 32.83 -21.61 -19.68
CA ILE A 38 32.92 -21.21 -21.08
C ILE A 38 31.52 -20.84 -21.60
N VAL A 39 31.48 -20.03 -22.65
CA VAL A 39 30.26 -19.79 -23.42
C VAL A 39 30.45 -20.39 -24.79
N VAL A 40 29.46 -21.12 -25.30
CA VAL A 40 29.46 -21.66 -26.66
C VAL A 40 28.34 -21.04 -27.49
N ASP A 41 28.59 -20.83 -28.78
CA ASP A 41 27.59 -20.37 -29.75
C ASP A 41 26.60 -21.49 -30.12
N PRO A 42 25.55 -21.19 -30.91
CA PRO A 42 24.60 -22.20 -31.38
C PRO A 42 25.21 -23.31 -32.26
N ALA A 43 26.44 -23.14 -32.75
CA ALA A 43 27.19 -24.16 -33.49
C ALA A 43 28.13 -24.98 -32.58
N GLY A 44 28.18 -24.70 -31.27
CA GLY A 44 29.04 -25.37 -30.30
C GLY A 44 30.48 -24.84 -30.24
N ARG A 45 30.76 -23.67 -30.82
CA ARG A 45 32.10 -23.03 -30.79
C ARG A 45 32.26 -22.13 -29.57
N ILE A 46 33.43 -22.13 -28.98
CA ILE A 46 33.70 -21.39 -27.74
C ILE A 46 33.79 -19.87 -28.03
N LEU A 47 32.89 -19.09 -27.45
CA LEU A 47 32.83 -17.62 -27.56
C LEU A 47 33.55 -16.90 -26.43
N ALA A 48 33.55 -17.49 -25.22
CA ALA A 48 34.19 -16.90 -24.05
C ALA A 48 34.73 -17.99 -23.13
N VAL A 49 35.80 -17.66 -22.41
CA VAL A 49 36.44 -18.53 -21.41
C VAL A 49 36.87 -17.65 -20.24
N ASN A 50 36.59 -18.07 -19.00
CA ASN A 50 37.09 -17.38 -17.82
C ASN A 50 38.42 -17.97 -17.29
N PRO A 51 39.17 -17.24 -16.45
CA PRO A 51 40.46 -17.72 -15.93
C PRO A 51 40.40 -19.04 -15.15
N ALA A 52 39.27 -19.36 -14.52
CA ALA A 52 39.07 -20.64 -13.84
C ALA A 52 38.98 -21.81 -14.84
N ALA A 53 38.36 -21.61 -16.00
CA ALA A 53 38.33 -22.59 -17.08
C ALA A 53 39.70 -22.78 -17.72
N GLU A 54 40.50 -21.72 -17.88
CA GLU A 54 41.88 -21.86 -18.35
C GLU A 54 42.72 -22.74 -17.42
N ARG A 55 42.60 -22.55 -16.10
CA ARG A 55 43.29 -23.37 -15.08
C ARG A 55 42.80 -24.82 -15.06
N LEU A 56 41.48 -25.03 -15.14
CA LEU A 56 40.89 -26.37 -15.09
C LEU A 56 41.17 -27.17 -16.37
N LEU A 57 41.07 -26.54 -17.54
CA LEU A 57 41.32 -27.19 -18.83
C LEU A 57 42.82 -27.21 -19.19
N GLY A 58 43.65 -26.45 -18.47
CA GLY A 58 45.09 -26.35 -18.74
C GLY A 58 45.39 -25.77 -20.12
N ARG A 59 44.54 -24.87 -20.62
CA ARG A 59 44.61 -24.25 -21.95
C ARG A 59 44.44 -22.74 -21.79
N ALA A 60 45.15 -21.94 -22.57
CA ALA A 60 44.97 -20.49 -22.56
C ALA A 60 43.74 -20.11 -23.41
N ALA A 61 42.98 -19.09 -23.01
CA ALA A 61 41.77 -18.64 -23.67
C ALA A 61 41.96 -18.39 -25.19
N PRO A 62 43.04 -17.72 -25.66
CA PRO A 62 43.27 -17.51 -27.10
C PRO A 62 43.38 -18.81 -27.92
N THR A 63 43.72 -19.94 -27.28
CA THR A 63 43.82 -21.26 -27.94
C THR A 63 42.52 -22.04 -27.95
N MET A 64 41.48 -21.55 -27.25
CA MET A 64 40.17 -22.18 -27.15
C MET A 64 39.09 -21.38 -27.89
N LEU A 65 39.22 -20.07 -27.98
CA LEU A 65 38.23 -19.22 -28.63
C LEU A 65 38.05 -19.62 -30.11
N ARG A 66 36.79 -19.74 -30.53
CA ARG A 66 36.29 -20.15 -31.87
C ARG A 66 36.52 -21.61 -32.26
N GLU A 67 37.20 -22.38 -31.42
CA GLU A 67 37.31 -23.83 -31.58
C GLU A 67 36.00 -24.52 -31.21
N ASP A 68 35.74 -25.68 -31.81
CA ASP A 68 34.59 -26.54 -31.48
C ASP A 68 34.81 -27.20 -30.11
N ALA A 69 33.93 -26.90 -29.16
CA ALA A 69 34.08 -27.34 -27.77
C ALA A 69 34.08 -28.88 -27.65
N HIS A 70 33.32 -29.58 -28.49
CA HIS A 70 33.27 -31.03 -28.49
C HIS A 70 34.58 -31.63 -29.01
N ASP A 71 35.07 -31.17 -30.16
CA ASP A 71 36.30 -31.69 -30.75
C ASP A 71 37.52 -31.39 -29.88
N LEU A 72 37.53 -30.22 -29.25
CA LEU A 72 38.62 -29.76 -28.40
C LEU A 72 38.67 -30.49 -27.06
N LEU A 73 37.52 -30.68 -26.41
CA LEU A 73 37.46 -31.12 -25.01
C LEU A 73 37.00 -32.56 -24.84
N HIS A 74 35.93 -33.01 -25.49
CA HIS A 74 35.27 -34.25 -25.10
C HIS A 74 36.00 -35.50 -25.58
N ARG A 75 36.27 -36.42 -24.65
CA ARG A 75 36.87 -37.74 -24.91
C ARG A 75 36.08 -38.83 -24.18
N ASP A 76 36.28 -40.07 -24.59
CA ASP A 76 35.86 -41.24 -23.80
C ASP A 76 36.90 -41.55 -22.70
N ALA A 77 36.63 -42.58 -21.90
CA ALA A 77 37.54 -43.01 -20.84
C ALA A 77 38.92 -43.48 -21.35
N ASP A 78 39.01 -43.89 -22.63
CA ASP A 78 40.25 -44.32 -23.29
C ASP A 78 40.98 -43.16 -23.99
N GLY A 79 40.44 -41.93 -23.91
CA GLY A 79 41.02 -40.74 -24.53
C GLY A 79 40.74 -40.57 -26.03
N ARG A 80 39.83 -41.37 -26.61
CA ARG A 80 39.39 -41.22 -28.01
C ARG A 80 38.27 -40.19 -28.11
N ARG A 81 38.07 -39.61 -29.31
CA ARG A 81 36.93 -38.72 -29.56
C ARG A 81 35.64 -39.51 -29.55
N ILE A 82 34.64 -39.02 -28.82
CA ILE A 82 33.29 -39.59 -28.83
C ILE A 82 32.55 -39.12 -30.10
N PRO A 83 31.63 -39.93 -30.66
CA PRO A 83 30.74 -39.47 -31.73
C PRO A 83 29.94 -38.23 -31.32
N ARG A 84 29.73 -37.28 -32.25
CA ARG A 84 29.02 -36.01 -31.98
C ARG A 84 27.60 -36.21 -31.47
N GLU A 85 26.93 -37.23 -31.96
CA GLU A 85 25.58 -37.66 -31.56
C GLU A 85 25.50 -38.23 -30.13
N GLN A 86 26.64 -38.60 -29.54
CA GLN A 86 26.76 -39.00 -28.13
C GLN A 86 27.21 -37.86 -27.22
N CYS A 87 27.41 -36.66 -27.78
CA CYS A 87 27.79 -35.47 -27.03
C CYS A 87 26.56 -34.78 -26.44
N THR A 88 26.35 -34.94 -25.14
CA THR A 88 25.21 -34.33 -24.44
C THR A 88 25.25 -32.80 -24.43
N LEU A 89 26.42 -32.17 -24.53
CA LEU A 89 26.52 -30.71 -24.73
C LEU A 89 25.92 -30.29 -26.08
N LEU A 90 26.29 -30.99 -27.16
CA LEU A 90 25.75 -30.68 -28.49
C LEU A 90 24.24 -30.95 -28.56
N ARG A 91 23.78 -32.02 -27.89
CA ARG A 91 22.34 -32.28 -27.72
C ARG A 91 21.64 -31.14 -26.98
N ALA A 92 22.20 -30.66 -25.87
CA ALA A 92 21.63 -29.54 -25.12
C ALA A 92 21.61 -28.23 -25.90
N VAL A 93 22.63 -27.96 -26.73
CA VAL A 93 22.63 -26.82 -27.66
C VAL A 93 21.51 -26.95 -28.70
N ALA A 94 21.32 -28.15 -29.27
CA ALA A 94 20.28 -28.40 -30.27
C ALA A 94 18.86 -28.31 -29.69
N GLU A 95 18.66 -28.85 -28.50
CA GLU A 95 17.38 -28.86 -27.77
C GLU A 95 17.09 -27.55 -27.04
N ARG A 96 18.10 -26.66 -26.92
CA ARG A 96 18.06 -25.41 -26.14
C ARG A 96 17.61 -25.64 -24.69
N ALA A 97 17.98 -26.78 -24.14
CA ALA A 97 17.55 -27.26 -22.84
C ALA A 97 18.68 -27.17 -21.83
N GLU A 98 18.32 -26.87 -20.57
CA GLU A 98 19.26 -26.99 -19.47
C GLU A 98 19.64 -28.47 -19.29
N THR A 99 20.93 -28.74 -19.11
CA THR A 99 21.40 -30.10 -18.81
C THR A 99 22.50 -30.08 -17.76
N ARG A 100 22.58 -31.17 -16.98
CA ARG A 100 23.60 -31.37 -15.95
C ARG A 100 24.03 -32.82 -16.01
N GLU A 101 25.34 -33.07 -15.94
CA GLU A 101 25.86 -34.44 -16.02
C GLU A 101 27.19 -34.54 -15.26
N GLU A 102 27.34 -35.65 -14.54
CA GLU A 102 28.56 -36.02 -13.84
C GLU A 102 29.35 -37.03 -14.67
N GLY A 103 30.67 -37.04 -14.53
CA GLY A 103 31.48 -38.10 -15.12
C GLY A 103 31.95 -37.84 -16.55
N ARG A 104 31.80 -36.62 -17.08
CA ARG A 104 32.23 -36.30 -18.46
C ARG A 104 33.74 -36.18 -18.53
N VAL A 105 34.38 -36.97 -19.40
CA VAL A 105 35.83 -36.95 -19.59
C VAL A 105 36.23 -35.85 -20.58
N CYS A 106 37.12 -34.98 -20.13
CA CYS A 106 37.65 -33.84 -20.89
C CYS A 106 39.16 -33.94 -21.05
N LEU A 107 39.67 -33.58 -22.24
CA LEU A 107 41.09 -33.52 -22.57
C LEU A 107 41.69 -32.16 -22.21
N ARG A 108 42.59 -32.15 -21.24
CA ARG A 108 43.37 -30.96 -20.87
C ARG A 108 44.41 -30.62 -21.93
N GLY A 109 44.91 -29.38 -21.89
CA GLY A 109 45.97 -28.89 -22.79
C GLY A 109 47.33 -29.60 -22.63
N ASP A 110 47.57 -30.20 -21.46
CA ASP A 110 48.76 -31.01 -21.16
C ASP A 110 48.62 -32.49 -21.60
N GLY A 111 47.50 -32.84 -22.25
CA GLY A 111 47.20 -34.19 -22.74
C GLY A 111 46.59 -35.13 -21.69
N ARG A 112 46.37 -34.69 -20.44
CA ARG A 112 45.72 -35.50 -19.41
C ARG A 112 44.20 -35.51 -19.57
N LEU A 113 43.59 -36.64 -19.23
CA LEU A 113 42.14 -36.78 -19.13
C LEU A 113 41.69 -36.41 -17.72
N ILE A 114 40.70 -35.53 -17.61
CA ILE A 114 40.02 -35.23 -16.34
C ILE A 114 38.55 -35.59 -16.43
N THR A 115 38.00 -36.06 -15.32
CA THR A 115 36.57 -36.27 -15.19
C THR A 115 35.95 -35.01 -14.62
N THR A 116 34.88 -34.52 -15.24
CA THR A 116 34.24 -33.26 -14.85
C THR A 116 32.77 -33.47 -14.55
N TYR A 117 32.27 -32.74 -13.55
CA TYR A 117 30.86 -32.40 -13.44
C TYR A 117 30.63 -31.11 -14.20
N TRP A 118 29.60 -31.06 -15.03
CA TRP A 118 29.28 -29.89 -15.82
C TRP A 118 27.78 -29.64 -15.88
N SER A 119 27.44 -28.36 -16.05
CA SER A 119 26.07 -27.90 -16.29
C SER A 119 26.07 -26.91 -17.44
N ALA A 120 25.08 -27.01 -18.32
CA ALA A 120 24.87 -26.03 -19.37
C ALA A 120 23.47 -25.45 -19.31
N SER A 121 23.38 -24.13 -19.45
CA SER A 121 22.13 -23.37 -19.45
C SER A 121 22.05 -22.48 -20.69
N PRO A 122 20.87 -22.34 -21.33
CA PRO A 122 20.72 -21.49 -22.50
C PRO A 122 20.89 -20.01 -22.15
N LEU A 123 21.58 -19.29 -23.02
CA LEU A 123 21.69 -17.85 -23.00
C LEU A 123 20.73 -17.26 -24.04
N THR A 124 19.82 -16.43 -23.57
CA THR A 124 18.87 -15.70 -24.43
C THR A 124 19.16 -14.21 -24.37
N ASP A 125 19.21 -13.57 -25.54
CA ASP A 125 19.32 -12.12 -25.70
C ASP A 125 18.04 -11.62 -26.40
N ASP A 126 17.28 -10.73 -25.76
CA ASP A 126 15.95 -10.28 -26.21
C ASP A 126 15.00 -11.42 -26.65
N GLY A 127 15.07 -12.57 -25.96
CA GLY A 127 14.26 -13.76 -26.26
C GLY A 127 14.77 -14.64 -27.40
N ALA A 128 15.85 -14.24 -28.10
CA ALA A 128 16.53 -15.06 -29.10
C ALA A 128 17.64 -15.90 -28.45
N PHE A 129 17.77 -17.17 -28.86
CA PHE A 129 18.82 -18.06 -28.37
C PHE A 129 20.18 -17.67 -28.94
N SER A 130 21.10 -17.27 -28.07
CA SER A 130 22.43 -16.75 -28.45
C SER A 130 23.56 -17.73 -28.17
N GLY A 131 23.30 -18.80 -27.40
CA GLY A 131 24.30 -19.83 -27.09
C GLY A 131 24.03 -20.54 -25.77
N MET A 132 25.03 -21.23 -25.23
CA MET A 132 24.98 -21.88 -23.91
C MET A 132 26.09 -21.37 -23.01
N ALA A 133 25.78 -21.08 -21.75
CA ALA A 133 26.77 -20.96 -20.69
C ALA A 133 27.06 -22.36 -20.13
N VAL A 134 28.32 -22.76 -20.08
CA VAL A 134 28.75 -24.10 -19.65
C VAL A 134 29.75 -23.98 -18.50
N LEU A 135 29.36 -24.50 -17.34
CA LEU A 135 30.17 -24.54 -16.14
C LEU A 135 30.80 -25.92 -15.97
N PHE A 136 32.07 -25.98 -15.59
CA PHE A 136 32.81 -27.22 -15.34
C PHE A 136 33.42 -27.22 -13.94
N THR A 137 33.51 -28.40 -13.35
CA THR A 137 34.26 -28.64 -12.12
C THR A 137 34.96 -30.00 -12.20
N ASP A 138 36.18 -30.09 -11.65
CA ASP A 138 36.89 -31.37 -11.53
C ASP A 138 36.12 -32.31 -10.59
N ALA A 139 35.85 -33.54 -11.04
CA ALA A 139 35.16 -34.57 -10.27
C ALA A 139 36.12 -35.37 -9.37
N ALA A 140 37.44 -35.35 -9.66
CA ALA A 140 38.45 -36.17 -8.98
C ALA A 140 39.25 -35.42 -7.89
N GLY A 141 39.05 -34.12 -7.71
CA GLY A 141 39.81 -33.30 -6.75
C GLY A 141 39.05 -32.97 -5.46
N ASP A 142 39.45 -33.64 -4.38
CA ASP A 142 39.36 -33.24 -2.97
C ASP A 142 38.02 -33.42 -2.20
N ARG A 143 38.09 -34.24 -1.14
CA ARG A 143 37.00 -34.49 -0.18
C ARG A 143 36.69 -33.25 0.68
N SER A 144 37.64 -32.32 0.81
CA SER A 144 37.44 -31.02 1.46
C SER A 144 36.49 -30.13 0.64
N ALA A 145 36.69 -30.04 -0.67
CA ALA A 145 35.89 -29.26 -1.60
C ALA A 145 34.46 -29.80 -1.76
N ARG A 146 34.22 -31.12 -1.59
CA ARG A 146 32.86 -31.69 -1.56
C ARG A 146 32.09 -31.32 -0.29
N ARG A 147 32.75 -31.28 0.87
CA ARG A 147 32.13 -30.82 2.12
C ARG A 147 31.87 -29.31 2.08
N GLU A 148 32.82 -28.55 1.55
CA GLU A 148 32.71 -27.10 1.41
C GLU A 148 31.68 -26.69 0.35
N ARG A 149 31.55 -27.43 -0.77
CA ARG A 149 30.49 -27.23 -1.77
C ARG A 149 29.13 -27.72 -1.29
N ALA A 150 29.02 -28.85 -0.60
CA ALA A 150 27.75 -29.25 0.02
C ALA A 150 27.32 -28.25 1.10
N ALA A 151 28.27 -27.68 1.85
CA ALA A 151 27.99 -26.60 2.80
C ALA A 151 27.61 -25.29 2.08
N TYR A 152 28.27 -24.94 0.97
CA TYR A 152 27.98 -23.75 0.18
C TYR A 152 26.63 -23.83 -0.56
N THR A 153 26.32 -24.98 -1.17
CA THR A 153 25.03 -25.25 -1.80
C THR A 153 23.92 -25.26 -0.77
N ARG A 154 24.08 -25.92 0.38
CA ARG A 154 23.11 -25.83 1.49
C ARG A 154 22.99 -24.41 2.03
N ALA A 155 24.08 -23.65 2.10
CA ALA A 155 24.03 -22.25 2.51
C ALA A 155 23.30 -21.38 1.48
N LEU A 156 23.45 -21.64 0.18
CA LEU A 156 22.71 -20.97 -0.88
C LEU A 156 21.22 -21.36 -0.86
N GLU A 157 20.91 -22.65 -0.72
CA GLU A 157 19.54 -23.16 -0.59
C GLU A 157 18.85 -22.55 0.64
N ASN A 158 19.52 -22.56 1.81
CA ASN A 158 19.05 -21.88 3.01
C ASN A 158 18.86 -20.37 2.78
N LEU A 159 19.77 -19.71 2.06
CA LEU A 159 19.64 -18.27 1.76
C LEU A 159 18.47 -18.01 0.82
N THR A 160 18.25 -18.85 -0.20
CA THR A 160 17.13 -18.75 -1.13
C THR A 160 15.80 -19.01 -0.42
N GLU A 161 15.70 -20.06 0.40
CA GLU A 161 14.52 -20.32 1.23
C GLU A 161 14.22 -19.17 2.18
N ARG A 162 15.27 -18.60 2.82
CA ARG A 162 15.16 -17.39 3.66
C ARG A 162 14.64 -16.20 2.87
N LEU A 163 15.18 -15.94 1.67
CA LEU A 163 14.75 -14.82 0.82
C LEU A 163 13.30 -14.99 0.32
N THR A 164 12.90 -16.21 -0.06
CA THR A 164 11.52 -16.52 -0.47
C THR A 164 10.54 -16.32 0.68
N LEU A 165 10.83 -16.86 1.87
CA LEU A 165 10.01 -16.63 3.06
C LEU A 165 9.85 -15.14 3.37
N VAL A 166 10.94 -14.39 3.27
CA VAL A 166 10.95 -12.93 3.48
C VAL A 166 10.13 -12.19 2.42
N ALA A 167 10.14 -12.63 1.16
CA ALA A 167 9.35 -12.06 0.08
C ALA A 167 7.84 -12.33 0.29
N GLU A 168 7.46 -13.57 0.62
CA GLU A 168 6.08 -13.97 0.92
C GLU A 168 5.51 -13.17 2.10
N ILE A 169 6.29 -12.98 3.16
CA ILE A 169 5.90 -12.15 4.31
C ILE A 169 5.65 -10.69 3.88
N THR A 170 6.51 -10.15 3.01
CA THR A 170 6.38 -8.77 2.55
C THR A 170 5.12 -8.60 1.69
N ASP A 171 4.80 -9.59 0.86
CA ASP A 171 3.63 -9.59 -0.02
C ASP A 171 2.31 -9.69 0.79
N VAL A 172 2.22 -10.64 1.73
CA VAL A 172 1.01 -10.81 2.57
C VAL A 172 0.72 -9.58 3.43
N LEU A 173 1.75 -8.90 3.92
CA LEU A 173 1.60 -7.66 4.67
C LEU A 173 1.28 -6.45 3.79
N GLY A 174 1.59 -6.50 2.49
CA GLY A 174 1.26 -5.43 1.54
C GLY A 174 -0.18 -5.47 1.03
N GLN A 175 -0.89 -6.59 1.18
CA GLN A 175 -2.22 -6.82 0.60
C GLN A 175 -3.39 -6.43 1.51
N THR A 176 -3.16 -6.01 2.75
CA THR A 176 -4.24 -5.58 3.67
C THR A 176 -3.89 -4.25 4.35
N LEU A 177 -4.92 -3.41 4.52
CA LEU A 177 -4.82 -2.13 5.24
C LEU A 177 -5.11 -2.31 6.74
N GLU A 178 -5.68 -3.46 7.14
CA GLU A 178 -6.02 -3.78 8.52
C GLU A 178 -4.81 -4.42 9.22
N THR A 179 -4.22 -3.69 10.17
CA THR A 179 -2.95 -4.07 10.81
C THR A 179 -3.08 -5.38 11.59
N ASP A 180 -4.19 -5.59 12.30
CA ASP A 180 -4.37 -6.75 13.16
C ASP A 180 -4.56 -8.03 12.33
N GLU A 181 -5.28 -7.93 11.20
CA GLU A 181 -5.45 -9.03 10.27
C GLU A 181 -4.13 -9.39 9.57
N ALA A 182 -3.34 -8.38 9.18
CA ALA A 182 -2.02 -8.57 8.59
C ALA A 182 -1.10 -9.37 9.53
N LEU A 183 -1.15 -9.04 10.83
CA LEU A 183 -0.33 -9.66 11.87
C LEU A 183 -0.81 -11.07 12.24
N ALA A 184 -2.11 -11.32 12.22
CA ALA A 184 -2.66 -12.67 12.36
C ALA A 184 -2.26 -13.57 11.17
N ARG A 185 -2.28 -13.04 9.95
CA ARG A 185 -1.81 -13.76 8.75
C ARG A 185 -0.30 -14.04 8.82
N LEU A 186 0.50 -13.07 9.28
CA LEU A 186 1.92 -13.26 9.54
C LEU A 186 2.17 -14.42 10.51
N GLY A 187 1.45 -14.46 11.64
CA GLY A 187 1.55 -15.55 12.61
C GLY A 187 1.32 -16.93 11.97
N ARG A 188 0.29 -17.05 11.11
CA ARG A 188 -0.03 -18.28 10.36
C ARG A 188 1.00 -18.65 9.28
N LEU A 189 1.84 -17.72 8.84
CA LEU A 189 2.96 -18.03 7.95
C LEU A 189 4.20 -18.49 8.71
N LEU A 190 4.44 -17.90 9.88
CA LEU A 190 5.59 -18.23 10.73
C LEU A 190 5.41 -19.58 11.45
N VAL A 191 4.17 -19.94 11.78
CA VAL A 191 3.79 -21.25 12.34
C VAL A 191 3.19 -22.11 11.22
N PRO A 192 3.70 -23.33 10.94
CA PRO A 192 4.69 -24.10 11.69
C PRO A 192 6.15 -23.91 11.23
N ARG A 193 6.41 -23.07 10.22
CA ARG A 193 7.69 -23.05 9.47
C ARG A 193 8.91 -22.73 10.33
N LEU A 194 8.77 -21.80 11.28
CA LEU A 194 9.87 -21.33 12.13
C LEU A 194 9.63 -21.61 13.62
N ALA A 195 8.37 -21.74 14.04
CA ALA A 195 7.99 -21.80 15.45
C ALA A 195 6.70 -22.62 15.68
N ASP A 196 6.50 -23.06 16.93
CA ASP A 196 5.27 -23.71 17.38
C ASP A 196 4.23 -22.68 17.85
N TRP A 197 4.71 -21.52 18.32
CA TRP A 197 3.88 -20.37 18.66
C TRP A 197 4.52 -19.06 18.21
N ALA A 198 3.67 -18.09 17.87
CA ALA A 198 4.05 -16.72 17.58
C ALA A 198 3.14 -15.76 18.38
N ALA A 199 3.73 -14.72 18.97
CA ALA A 199 3.01 -13.62 19.60
C ALA A 199 3.51 -12.27 19.05
N VAL A 200 2.58 -11.37 18.77
CA VAL A 200 2.87 -10.02 18.30
C VAL A 200 2.34 -9.00 19.30
N ASP A 201 3.25 -8.18 19.83
CA ASP A 201 2.98 -7.16 20.84
C ASP A 201 3.27 -5.78 20.24
N LEU A 202 2.27 -4.89 20.14
CA LEU A 202 2.44 -3.54 19.59
C LEU A 202 2.43 -2.48 20.67
N ARG A 203 3.24 -1.42 20.52
CA ARG A 203 3.13 -0.24 21.38
C ARG A 203 1.93 0.61 20.95
N VAL A 204 1.13 1.05 21.91
CA VAL A 204 -0.04 1.92 21.74
C VAL A 204 0.10 3.12 22.68
N GLY A 205 -0.18 4.33 22.19
CA GLY A 205 -0.19 5.55 23.01
C GLY A 205 1.12 5.85 23.75
N SER A 206 1.02 6.23 25.02
CA SER A 206 2.09 6.75 25.88
C SER A 206 3.03 5.69 26.48
N GLY A 207 2.93 4.42 26.08
CA GLY A 207 3.80 3.36 26.63
C GLY A 207 3.10 2.02 26.88
N GLN A 208 1.79 1.95 26.66
CA GLN A 208 1.02 0.72 26.75
C GLN A 208 1.41 -0.24 25.62
N VAL A 209 1.31 -1.54 25.92
CA VAL A 209 1.60 -2.60 24.97
C VAL A 209 0.31 -3.39 24.79
N HIS A 210 -0.05 -3.68 23.54
CA HIS A 210 -1.23 -4.47 23.23
C HIS A 210 -0.82 -5.72 22.46
N ARG A 211 -1.23 -6.89 22.94
CA ARG A 211 -1.02 -8.16 22.25
C ARG A 211 -2.10 -8.34 21.20
N VAL A 212 -1.74 -8.11 19.95
CA VAL A 212 -2.69 -8.09 18.82
C VAL A 212 -2.89 -9.48 18.20
N ALA A 213 -1.89 -10.35 18.28
CA ALA A 213 -1.99 -11.68 17.70
C ALA A 213 -1.22 -12.71 18.52
N VAL A 214 -1.85 -13.86 18.72
CA VAL A 214 -1.22 -15.10 19.17
C VAL A 214 -1.61 -16.20 18.17
N THR A 215 -0.62 -16.95 17.69
CA THR A 215 -0.84 -18.06 16.75
C THR A 215 -0.10 -19.29 17.25
N GLY A 216 -0.77 -20.44 17.25
CA GLY A 216 -0.21 -21.75 17.58
C GLY A 216 -0.45 -22.77 16.47
N LEU A 217 0.15 -23.96 16.61
CA LEU A 217 -0.08 -25.09 15.70
C LEU A 217 -1.56 -25.51 15.64
N GLU A 218 -2.01 -26.01 14.48
CA GLU A 218 -3.36 -26.55 14.30
C GLU A 218 -3.68 -27.64 15.35
N GLY A 219 -4.82 -27.52 16.02
CA GLY A 219 -5.24 -28.43 17.11
C GLY A 219 -4.69 -28.09 18.50
N ARG A 220 -3.81 -27.08 18.63
CA ARG A 220 -3.51 -26.43 19.92
C ARG A 220 -4.43 -25.22 20.07
N ASP A 221 -5.63 -25.45 20.61
CA ASP A 221 -6.54 -24.38 21.04
C ASP A 221 -5.87 -23.57 22.16
N ALA A 222 -5.22 -22.46 21.81
CA ALA A 222 -5.31 -21.31 22.68
C ALA A 222 -6.66 -20.68 22.35
N ALA A 223 -7.56 -20.57 23.31
CA ALA A 223 -8.68 -19.65 23.22
C ALA A 223 -8.12 -18.29 22.78
N GLN A 224 -8.31 -17.95 21.50
CA GLN A 224 -7.57 -16.89 20.81
C GLN A 224 -7.89 -15.51 21.42
N GLU A 225 -9.02 -15.42 22.12
CA GLU A 225 -9.57 -14.26 22.81
C GLU A 225 -8.98 -14.06 24.23
N ASP A 226 -8.58 -15.12 24.95
CA ASP A 226 -8.13 -15.02 26.37
C ASP A 226 -6.70 -14.44 26.51
N TRP A 227 -5.94 -14.34 25.42
CA TRP A 227 -4.55 -13.84 25.44
C TRP A 227 -4.39 -12.51 24.68
N GLN A 228 -5.43 -12.00 24.03
CA GLN A 228 -5.44 -10.69 23.39
C GLN A 228 -5.80 -9.62 24.42
N GLU A 229 -4.81 -9.23 25.22
CA GLU A 229 -5.00 -8.31 26.34
C GLU A 229 -4.22 -7.00 26.18
N HIS A 230 -4.69 -5.96 26.89
CA HIS A 230 -3.89 -4.78 27.15
C HIS A 230 -2.83 -5.17 28.19
N LEU A 231 -1.57 -5.18 27.77
CA LEU A 231 -0.46 -5.52 28.64
C LEU A 231 -0.02 -4.28 29.45
N PRO A 232 0.53 -4.47 30.66
CA PRO A 232 1.12 -3.39 31.44
C PRO A 232 2.17 -2.60 30.66
N GLU A 233 2.37 -1.32 31.01
CA GLU A 233 3.35 -0.45 30.35
C GLU A 233 4.78 -1.02 30.43
N ALA A 234 5.55 -0.77 29.37
CA ALA A 234 6.96 -1.12 29.33
C ALA A 234 7.76 -0.18 30.25
N GLY A 235 8.03 -0.61 31.49
CA GLY A 235 8.90 0.12 32.42
C GLY A 235 10.37 0.18 31.94
N GLU A 236 11.08 1.27 32.27
CA GLU A 236 12.43 1.57 31.75
C GLU A 236 13.55 0.66 32.32
N GLU A 237 13.36 0.04 33.50
CA GLU A 237 14.45 -0.60 34.26
C GLU A 237 14.47 -2.14 34.24
N ALA A 238 13.60 -2.80 33.47
CA ALA A 238 13.43 -4.25 33.56
C ALA A 238 14.35 -5.05 32.61
N ARG A 239 15.04 -6.08 33.14
CA ARG A 239 15.86 -7.05 32.38
C ARG A 239 15.05 -8.13 31.64
N SER A 240 13.86 -7.79 31.17
CA SER A 240 13.02 -8.73 30.42
C SER A 240 13.27 -8.60 28.92
N PRO A 241 13.42 -9.71 28.18
CA PRO A 241 13.65 -9.68 26.74
C PRO A 241 12.62 -8.89 25.95
N LEU A 242 11.33 -9.00 26.29
CA LEU A 242 10.27 -8.19 25.67
C LEU A 242 10.44 -6.69 25.97
N VAL A 243 10.75 -6.33 27.21
CA VAL A 243 10.95 -4.92 27.61
C VAL A 243 12.18 -4.34 26.92
N GLN A 244 13.29 -5.08 26.92
CA GLN A 244 14.54 -4.69 26.26
C GLN A 244 14.29 -4.39 24.78
N VAL A 245 13.61 -5.29 24.08
CA VAL A 245 13.31 -5.14 22.65
C VAL A 245 12.39 -3.96 22.38
N LEU A 246 11.32 -3.80 23.18
CA LEU A 246 10.39 -2.67 23.04
C LEU A 246 11.04 -1.31 23.29
N ASN A 247 12.08 -1.27 24.14
CA ASN A 247 12.87 -0.08 24.44
C ASN A 247 14.07 0.13 23.50
N GLY A 248 14.13 -0.58 22.36
CA GLY A 248 15.16 -0.39 21.34
C GLY A 248 16.46 -1.17 21.56
N GLY A 249 16.45 -2.13 22.50
CA GLY A 249 17.55 -3.06 22.71
C GLY A 249 17.68 -4.13 21.63
N ASP A 250 18.75 -4.91 21.71
CA ASP A 250 19.04 -5.95 20.71
C ASP A 250 18.05 -7.12 20.75
N PRO A 251 17.84 -7.80 19.60
CA PRO A 251 17.18 -9.10 19.53
C PRO A 251 17.68 -10.07 20.60
N VAL A 252 16.77 -10.80 21.24
CA VAL A 252 17.12 -11.69 22.35
C VAL A 252 16.73 -13.13 22.01
N LEU A 253 17.70 -14.03 22.14
CA LEU A 253 17.52 -15.48 22.13
C LEU A 253 17.51 -15.98 23.57
N GLN A 254 16.46 -16.69 23.96
CA GLN A 254 16.30 -17.30 25.28
C GLN A 254 16.28 -18.82 25.18
N ARG A 255 17.04 -19.47 26.06
CA ARG A 255 16.94 -20.91 26.33
C ARG A 255 16.13 -21.16 27.59
N GLU A 256 15.72 -22.40 27.80
CA GLU A 256 14.93 -22.83 28.96
C GLU A 256 15.54 -22.36 30.31
N ALA A 257 16.87 -22.41 30.44
CA ALA A 257 17.56 -21.92 31.63
C ALA A 257 17.34 -20.42 31.89
N ASP A 258 17.30 -19.61 30.85
CA ASP A 258 17.16 -18.14 30.93
C ASP A 258 15.72 -17.72 31.32
N MET A 259 14.72 -18.57 31.03
CA MET A 259 13.30 -18.32 31.31
C MET A 259 12.91 -18.52 32.78
N THR A 260 13.83 -19.04 33.60
CA THR A 260 13.60 -19.29 35.03
C THR A 260 14.14 -18.18 35.94
N ALA A 261 14.80 -17.17 35.38
CA ALA A 261 15.38 -16.06 36.13
C ALA A 261 14.30 -15.19 36.83
N PRO A 262 14.58 -14.63 38.02
CA PRO A 262 13.65 -13.73 38.70
C PRO A 262 13.29 -12.52 37.85
N VAL A 263 12.00 -12.17 37.84
CA VAL A 263 11.43 -11.17 36.95
C VAL A 263 11.13 -9.88 37.71
N ALA A 264 11.52 -8.72 37.16
CA ALA A 264 11.45 -7.43 37.86
C ALA A 264 10.28 -6.51 37.44
N SER A 265 9.45 -6.86 36.44
CA SER A 265 8.34 -6.01 35.99
C SER A 265 7.03 -6.74 35.69
N ALA A 266 5.92 -5.99 35.72
CA ALA A 266 4.58 -6.51 35.43
C ALA A 266 4.48 -7.07 34.01
N LEU A 267 4.95 -6.31 32.99
CA LEU A 267 4.98 -6.78 31.60
C LEU A 267 5.80 -8.06 31.45
N ALA A 268 6.92 -8.15 32.17
CA ALA A 268 7.76 -9.34 32.14
C ALA A 268 7.13 -10.54 32.85
N THR A 269 6.28 -10.31 33.85
CA THR A 269 5.51 -11.37 34.52
C THR A 269 4.50 -11.96 33.56
N VAL A 270 3.76 -11.12 32.82
CA VAL A 270 2.81 -11.58 31.79
C VAL A 270 3.52 -12.31 30.65
N HIS A 271 4.64 -11.77 30.17
CA HIS A 271 5.45 -12.40 29.12
C HIS A 271 5.98 -13.78 29.54
N ASN A 272 6.52 -13.92 30.76
CA ASN A 272 6.96 -15.22 31.27
C ASN A 272 5.80 -16.19 31.53
N GLY A 273 4.64 -15.67 31.95
CA GLY A 273 3.40 -16.46 32.05
C GLY A 273 3.03 -17.08 30.71
N PHE A 274 3.09 -16.30 29.63
CA PHE A 274 2.89 -16.79 28.26
C PHE A 274 3.93 -17.86 27.85
N LEU A 275 5.22 -17.64 28.09
CA LEU A 275 6.26 -18.64 27.77
C LEU A 275 6.03 -19.96 28.53
N ARG A 276 5.62 -19.89 29.80
CA ARG A 276 5.31 -21.09 30.60
C ARG A 276 4.05 -21.79 30.11
N ALA A 277 2.98 -21.05 29.84
CA ALA A 277 1.70 -21.60 29.38
C ALA A 277 1.83 -22.30 28.01
N THR A 278 2.66 -21.76 27.13
CA THR A 278 2.95 -22.35 25.80
C THR A 278 3.93 -23.52 25.84
N GLY A 279 4.55 -23.80 27.00
CA GLY A 279 5.53 -24.87 27.15
C GLY A 279 6.88 -24.56 26.50
N ALA A 280 7.29 -23.29 26.46
CA ALA A 280 8.52 -22.85 25.82
C ALA A 280 9.76 -23.63 26.29
N ARG A 281 10.58 -24.06 25.34
CA ARG A 281 11.94 -24.59 25.57
C ARG A 281 13.00 -23.67 24.97
N SER A 282 12.64 -22.93 23.94
CA SER A 282 13.45 -21.86 23.36
C SER A 282 12.55 -20.77 22.81
N ALA A 283 12.96 -19.51 22.94
CA ALA A 283 12.22 -18.37 22.41
C ALA A 283 13.16 -17.34 21.78
N VAL A 284 12.67 -16.67 20.74
CA VAL A 284 13.33 -15.53 20.11
C VAL A 284 12.39 -14.34 20.19
N THR A 285 12.87 -13.21 20.70
CA THR A 285 12.13 -11.95 20.74
C THR A 285 12.88 -10.88 19.96
N VAL A 286 12.23 -10.28 18.96
CA VAL A 286 12.83 -9.29 18.05
C VAL A 286 11.99 -8.03 17.94
N PRO A 287 12.61 -6.85 17.67
CA PRO A 287 11.87 -5.61 17.50
C PRO A 287 11.15 -5.59 16.16
N LEU A 288 9.94 -5.04 16.17
CA LEU A 288 9.22 -4.62 14.97
C LEU A 288 9.56 -3.16 14.69
N GLY A 289 10.59 -2.93 13.89
CA GLY A 289 11.00 -1.58 13.47
C GLY A 289 12.51 -1.42 13.45
N SER A 290 12.97 -0.18 13.54
CA SER A 290 14.39 0.16 13.68
C SER A 290 14.75 0.41 15.15
N ARG A 291 16.05 0.41 15.49
CA ARG A 291 16.52 0.74 16.86
C ARG A 291 16.04 2.12 17.33
N SER A 292 15.89 3.09 16.42
CA SER A 292 15.40 4.44 16.75
C SER A 292 13.88 4.55 16.80
N ARG A 293 13.15 3.54 16.32
CA ARG A 293 11.68 3.56 16.21
C ARG A 293 11.12 2.15 16.22
N VAL A 294 10.91 1.64 17.43
CA VAL A 294 10.29 0.33 17.67
C VAL A 294 8.78 0.49 17.80
N THR A 295 8.06 -0.13 16.87
CA THR A 295 6.59 -0.12 16.81
C THR A 295 5.97 -1.23 17.66
N GLY A 296 6.73 -2.30 17.91
CA GLY A 296 6.31 -3.48 18.68
C GLY A 296 7.41 -4.51 18.79
N ALA A 297 7.04 -5.74 19.17
CA ALA A 297 7.92 -6.89 19.26
C ALA A 297 7.21 -8.14 18.69
N LEU A 298 8.01 -9.04 18.14
CA LEU A 298 7.60 -10.38 17.74
C LEU A 298 8.32 -11.39 18.61
N THR A 299 7.57 -12.27 19.26
CA THR A 299 8.10 -13.40 20.03
C THR A 299 7.71 -14.70 19.36
N LEU A 300 8.71 -15.53 19.06
CA LEU A 300 8.56 -16.88 18.55
C LEU A 300 8.98 -17.90 19.61
N VAL A 301 8.27 -19.02 19.69
CA VAL A 301 8.51 -20.07 20.69
C VAL A 301 8.60 -21.44 20.01
N ARG A 302 9.63 -22.21 20.38
CA ARG A 302 9.74 -23.64 20.12
C ARG A 302 9.60 -24.43 21.42
N THR A 303 8.84 -25.52 21.36
CA THR A 303 8.50 -26.40 22.48
C THR A 303 9.29 -27.71 22.48
N ASP A 304 9.93 -28.05 21.37
CA ASP A 304 10.81 -29.23 21.26
C ASP A 304 12.24 -28.90 21.77
N PRO A 305 12.71 -29.54 22.86
CA PRO A 305 14.06 -29.33 23.36
C PRO A 305 15.16 -29.86 22.42
N ALA A 306 14.84 -30.72 21.44
CA ALA A 306 15.82 -31.23 20.48
C ALA A 306 16.17 -30.20 19.38
N HIS A 307 15.32 -29.21 19.15
CA HIS A 307 15.47 -28.22 18.08
C HIS A 307 15.33 -26.78 18.62
N PRO A 308 16.18 -26.32 19.56
CA PRO A 308 16.13 -24.95 20.06
C PRO A 308 16.50 -23.94 18.97
N PHE A 309 16.11 -22.67 19.14
CA PHE A 309 16.57 -21.61 18.24
C PHE A 309 18.08 -21.37 18.39
N ASP A 310 18.73 -21.02 17.29
CA ASP A 310 20.15 -20.65 17.25
C ASP A 310 20.40 -19.20 16.77
N ALA A 311 21.66 -18.84 16.53
CA ALA A 311 22.04 -17.50 16.09
C ALA A 311 21.61 -17.20 14.64
N ASP A 312 21.50 -18.24 13.82
CA ASP A 312 21.06 -18.15 12.44
C ASP A 312 19.55 -17.87 12.39
N ASP A 313 18.78 -18.59 13.20
CA ASP A 313 17.36 -18.32 13.43
C ASP A 313 17.14 -16.87 13.91
N LEU A 314 17.93 -16.41 14.90
CA LEU A 314 17.83 -15.04 15.42
C LEU A 314 18.04 -13.99 14.32
N THR A 315 18.97 -14.24 13.39
CA THR A 315 19.24 -13.35 12.25
C THR A 315 18.05 -13.27 11.30
N VAL A 316 17.48 -14.43 10.93
CA VAL A 316 16.30 -14.51 10.05
C VAL A 316 15.09 -13.81 10.68
N VAL A 317 14.80 -14.11 11.94
CA VAL A 317 13.66 -13.53 12.65
C VAL A 317 13.84 -12.02 12.85
N SER A 318 15.07 -11.54 13.07
CA SER A 318 15.37 -10.10 13.15
C SER A 318 15.11 -9.37 11.83
N ASP A 319 15.46 -9.98 10.69
CA ASP A 319 15.17 -9.41 9.37
C ASP A 319 13.67 -9.35 9.07
N ILE A 320 12.92 -10.37 9.49
CA ILE A 320 11.45 -10.38 9.45
C ILE A 320 10.91 -9.23 10.31
N GLY A 321 11.35 -9.12 11.56
CA GLY A 321 10.89 -8.07 12.48
C GLY A 321 11.12 -6.65 11.94
N ARG A 322 12.30 -6.39 11.35
CA ARG A 322 12.61 -5.10 10.71
C ARG A 322 11.65 -4.75 9.57
N ARG A 323 11.34 -5.71 8.69
CA ARG A 323 10.46 -5.49 7.53
C ARG A 323 9.00 -5.32 7.95
N VAL A 324 8.52 -6.19 8.84
CA VAL A 324 7.19 -6.11 9.44
C VAL A 324 7.00 -4.74 10.11
N GLY A 325 8.00 -4.30 10.89
CA GLY A 325 7.97 -2.99 11.54
C GLY A 325 7.87 -1.81 10.57
N LEU A 326 8.54 -1.87 9.42
CA LEU A 326 8.41 -0.84 8.37
C LEU A 326 7.01 -0.80 7.78
N VAL A 327 6.40 -1.96 7.51
CA VAL A 327 5.04 -2.03 6.97
C VAL A 327 4.02 -1.48 7.98
N ILE A 328 4.11 -1.86 9.25
CA ILE A 328 3.21 -1.35 10.31
C ILE A 328 3.40 0.16 10.50
N ASP A 329 4.64 0.66 10.51
CA ASP A 329 4.89 2.10 10.68
C ASP A 329 4.30 2.92 9.52
N ASN A 330 4.44 2.41 8.28
CA ASN A 330 3.82 3.00 7.11
C ASN A 330 2.29 2.99 7.23
N ALA A 331 1.68 1.84 7.53
CA ALA A 331 0.23 1.71 7.69
C ALA A 331 -0.32 2.67 8.77
N ARG A 332 0.33 2.73 9.94
CA ARG A 332 -0.04 3.67 11.02
C ARG A 332 0.15 5.14 10.63
N ARG A 333 1.17 5.47 9.83
CA ARG A 333 1.38 6.84 9.36
C ARG A 333 0.29 7.25 8.38
N PHE A 334 0.00 6.43 7.38
CA PHE A 334 -1.08 6.69 6.42
C PHE A 334 -2.45 6.73 7.11
N GLY A 335 -2.72 5.81 8.04
CA GLY A 335 -3.96 5.81 8.84
C GLY A 335 -4.13 7.08 9.67
N ARG A 336 -3.07 7.58 10.33
CA ARG A 336 -3.14 8.86 11.06
C ARG A 336 -3.34 10.06 10.14
N GLN A 337 -2.65 10.11 9.01
CA GLN A 337 -2.84 11.18 8.03
C GLN A 337 -4.29 11.21 7.53
N ARG A 338 -4.87 10.03 7.25
CA ARG A 338 -6.28 9.88 6.88
C ARG A 338 -7.23 10.33 7.98
N ALA A 339 -7.01 9.92 9.23
CA ALA A 339 -7.86 10.32 10.35
C ALA A 339 -7.86 11.84 10.57
N VAL A 340 -6.71 12.50 10.41
CA VAL A 340 -6.61 13.97 10.48
C VAL A 340 -7.37 14.63 9.33
N ALA A 341 -7.19 14.14 8.10
CA ALA A 341 -7.93 14.59 6.92
C ALA A 341 -9.44 14.49 7.12
N GLU A 342 -9.95 13.31 7.49
CA GLU A 342 -11.37 13.09 7.75
C GLU A 342 -11.90 13.98 8.90
N ALA A 343 -11.12 14.15 9.97
CA ALA A 343 -11.51 15.02 11.08
C ALA A 343 -11.55 16.50 10.67
N MET A 344 -10.62 16.96 9.83
CA MET A 344 -10.65 18.31 9.28
C MET A 344 -11.90 18.51 8.41
N GLN A 345 -12.19 17.59 7.49
CA GLN A 345 -13.37 17.67 6.62
C GLN A 345 -14.68 17.69 7.39
N ARG A 346 -14.84 16.80 8.39
CA ARG A 346 -16.04 16.80 9.23
C ARG A 346 -16.25 18.12 9.97
N ASN A 347 -15.17 18.82 10.31
CA ASN A 347 -15.25 20.14 10.94
C ASN A 347 -15.52 21.28 9.94
N LEU A 348 -15.23 21.07 8.65
CA LEU A 348 -15.56 22.03 7.59
C LEU A 348 -17.05 21.96 7.23
N LEU A 349 -17.70 20.80 7.37
CA LEU A 349 -19.14 20.65 7.13
C LEU A 349 -19.93 21.20 8.33
N ALA A 350 -20.74 22.24 8.08
CA ALA A 350 -21.51 22.89 9.13
C ALA A 350 -22.66 22.00 9.65
N PRO A 351 -22.98 22.02 10.96
CA PRO A 351 -24.15 21.34 11.48
C PRO A 351 -25.42 21.93 10.86
N LEU A 352 -26.35 21.06 10.48
CA LEU A 352 -27.61 21.49 9.87
C LEU A 352 -28.48 22.23 10.90
N PRO A 353 -29.09 23.37 10.55
CA PRO A 353 -30.03 24.08 11.41
C PRO A 353 -31.32 23.26 11.56
N GLN A 354 -32.14 23.63 12.55
CA GLN A 354 -33.47 23.07 12.76
C GLN A 354 -34.54 24.16 12.59
N PRO A 355 -34.83 24.62 11.36
CA PRO A 355 -35.73 25.74 11.08
C PRO A 355 -37.21 25.33 11.23
N GLY A 356 -37.63 25.04 12.46
CA GLY A 356 -39.02 24.75 12.82
C GLY A 356 -39.53 23.43 12.24
N ARG A 357 -40.52 23.50 11.34
CA ARG A 357 -41.21 22.30 10.77
C ARG A 357 -40.49 21.68 9.58
N LEU A 358 -39.46 22.34 9.05
CA LEU A 358 -38.63 21.83 7.97
C LEU A 358 -37.73 20.71 8.48
N ARG A 359 -37.51 19.67 7.66
CA ARG A 359 -36.57 18.60 7.98
C ARG A 359 -35.39 18.68 7.03
N LEU A 360 -34.18 18.64 7.58
CA LEU A 360 -32.95 18.56 6.81
C LEU A 360 -32.21 17.27 7.16
N ALA A 361 -31.56 16.68 6.17
CA ALA A 361 -30.60 15.60 6.36
C ALA A 361 -29.47 15.75 5.34
N ALA A 362 -28.25 15.40 5.73
CA ALA A 362 -27.11 15.40 4.84
C ALA A 362 -26.27 14.15 5.03
N ARG A 363 -25.59 13.72 3.97
CA ARG A 363 -24.61 12.63 4.00
C ARG A 363 -23.40 13.05 3.20
N TYR A 364 -22.24 12.68 3.72
CA TYR A 364 -20.97 12.83 3.03
C TYR A 364 -20.28 11.47 3.03
N GLN A 365 -19.95 10.96 1.85
CA GLN A 365 -19.24 9.70 1.68
C GLN A 365 -17.95 9.98 0.90
N PRO A 366 -16.77 9.79 1.52
CA PRO A 366 -15.51 10.05 0.84
C PRO A 366 -15.18 8.98 -0.21
N ALA A 367 -14.38 9.35 -1.20
CA ALA A 367 -13.90 8.48 -2.27
C ALA A 367 -13.13 7.24 -1.74
N PRO A 368 -13.29 6.04 -2.34
CA PRO A 368 -12.57 4.85 -1.93
C PRO A 368 -11.09 4.86 -2.37
N ALA A 369 -10.20 5.05 -1.39
CA ALA A 369 -8.74 4.85 -1.42
C ALA A 369 -7.89 5.84 -2.26
N GLY A 370 -6.84 6.39 -1.64
CA GLY A 370 -5.78 7.16 -2.29
C GLY A 370 -6.01 8.68 -2.36
N SER A 371 -7.25 9.14 -2.27
CA SER A 371 -7.60 10.56 -2.27
C SER A 371 -7.39 11.20 -0.89
N GLN A 372 -6.62 12.29 -0.83
CA GLN A 372 -6.12 12.91 0.39
C GLN A 372 -6.92 14.16 0.74
N VAL A 373 -8.20 14.00 1.06
CA VAL A 373 -9.17 15.07 1.37
C VAL A 373 -9.94 15.53 0.11
N GLY A 374 -11.26 15.60 0.26
CA GLY A 374 -12.24 15.89 -0.78
C GLY A 374 -12.57 17.36 -1.01
N GLY A 375 -12.96 17.66 -2.25
CA GLY A 375 -13.40 18.98 -2.73
C GLY A 375 -14.88 19.29 -2.50
N ASP A 376 -15.69 18.24 -2.33
CA ASP A 376 -17.14 18.33 -2.08
C ASP A 376 -17.50 18.98 -0.73
N TRP A 377 -18.51 19.84 -0.72
CA TRP A 377 -19.09 20.38 0.50
C TRP A 377 -20.59 20.65 0.40
N TYR A 378 -21.24 20.73 1.56
CA TYR A 378 -22.59 21.26 1.70
C TYR A 378 -22.68 22.24 2.87
N ASP A 379 -23.67 23.13 2.83
CA ASP A 379 -24.01 24.00 3.95
C ASP A 379 -25.52 24.26 3.99
N ALA A 380 -26.03 24.51 5.19
CA ALA A 380 -27.37 25.02 5.41
C ALA A 380 -27.36 26.02 6.56
N PHE A 381 -27.98 27.18 6.37
CA PHE A 381 -28.05 28.22 7.41
C PHE A 381 -29.21 29.18 7.21
N GLU A 382 -29.74 29.68 8.31
CA GLU A 382 -30.71 30.78 8.28
C GLU A 382 -29.97 32.08 8.00
N ARG A 383 -30.44 32.88 7.05
CA ARG A 383 -29.94 34.22 6.80
C ARG A 383 -30.45 35.20 7.84
N LYS A 384 -29.91 36.42 7.83
CA LYS A 384 -30.35 37.50 8.72
C LYS A 384 -31.84 37.82 8.61
N ASP A 385 -32.45 37.58 7.46
CA ASP A 385 -33.88 37.76 7.19
C ASP A 385 -34.75 36.54 7.56
N GLY A 386 -34.16 35.47 8.08
CA GLY A 386 -34.83 34.21 8.43
C GLY A 386 -35.00 33.23 7.26
N THR A 387 -34.59 33.60 6.04
CA THR A 387 -34.63 32.71 4.87
C THR A 387 -33.61 31.59 5.02
N LEU A 388 -33.99 30.35 4.75
CA LEU A 388 -33.05 29.22 4.80
C LEU A 388 -32.23 29.18 3.50
N ALA A 389 -30.92 29.31 3.62
CA ALA A 389 -29.97 29.05 2.54
C ALA A 389 -29.51 27.59 2.58
N LEU A 390 -29.44 26.97 1.41
CA LEU A 390 -28.88 25.65 1.16
C LEU A 390 -27.77 25.81 0.11
N VAL A 391 -26.65 25.18 0.37
CA VAL A 391 -25.48 25.19 -0.51
C VAL A 391 -25.01 23.76 -0.70
N ILE A 392 -24.65 23.44 -1.94
CA ILE A 392 -23.79 22.30 -2.25
C ILE A 392 -22.79 22.73 -3.30
N GLY A 393 -21.60 22.16 -3.28
CA GLY A 393 -20.63 22.42 -4.33
C GLY A 393 -19.48 21.43 -4.31
N ASP A 394 -18.66 21.56 -5.34
CA ASP A 394 -17.46 20.76 -5.55
C ASP A 394 -16.33 21.64 -6.11
N VAL A 395 -15.12 21.36 -5.65
CA VAL A 395 -13.88 22.01 -6.07
C VAL A 395 -13.06 21.02 -6.88
N VAL A 396 -12.55 21.46 -8.03
CA VAL A 396 -11.69 20.60 -8.85
C VAL A 396 -10.46 20.14 -8.07
N GLY A 397 -10.28 18.82 -8.02
CA GLY A 397 -9.16 18.15 -7.38
C GLY A 397 -9.52 17.59 -6.00
N HIS A 398 -8.70 16.67 -5.52
CA HIS A 398 -9.04 15.83 -4.37
C HIS A 398 -7.83 15.69 -3.42
N ASP A 399 -7.17 16.83 -3.17
CA ASP A 399 -6.02 16.96 -2.29
C ASP A 399 -6.21 18.03 -1.21
N LEU A 400 -5.20 18.16 -0.34
CA LEU A 400 -5.23 19.15 0.75
C LEU A 400 -5.36 20.61 0.25
N THR A 401 -4.89 20.91 -0.97
CA THR A 401 -5.02 22.23 -1.58
C THR A 401 -6.47 22.49 -1.99
N ALA A 402 -7.11 21.50 -2.64
CA ALA A 402 -8.53 21.55 -3.00
C ALA A 402 -9.39 21.75 -1.76
N ALA A 403 -9.13 21.01 -0.68
CA ALA A 403 -9.84 21.13 0.59
C ALA A 403 -9.69 22.51 1.26
N ALA A 404 -8.47 23.07 1.22
CA ALA A 404 -8.23 24.41 1.76
C ALA A 404 -8.97 25.48 0.95
N GLY A 405 -9.01 25.33 -0.38
CA GLY A 405 -9.78 26.21 -1.26
C GLY A 405 -11.29 26.07 -1.06
N MET A 406 -11.79 24.84 -0.92
CA MET A 406 -13.19 24.56 -0.56
C MET A 406 -13.57 25.27 0.75
N ALA A 407 -12.75 25.15 1.79
CA ALA A 407 -13.01 25.83 3.08
C ALA A 407 -13.11 27.36 2.95
N GLN A 408 -12.26 27.95 2.10
CA GLN A 408 -12.27 29.39 1.83
C GLN A 408 -13.52 29.81 1.05
N LEU A 409 -13.86 29.09 -0.03
CA LEU A 409 -15.06 29.34 -0.82
C LEU A 409 -16.32 29.20 0.03
N HIS A 410 -16.40 28.14 0.83
CA HIS A 410 -17.49 27.88 1.76
C HIS A 410 -17.69 29.05 2.75
N GLY A 411 -16.62 29.45 3.46
CA GLY A 411 -16.70 30.54 4.43
C GLY A 411 -17.09 31.90 3.82
N ILE A 412 -16.58 32.19 2.62
CA ILE A 412 -16.86 33.45 1.93
C ILE A 412 -18.28 33.46 1.36
N LEU A 413 -18.72 32.36 0.74
CA LEU A 413 -20.10 32.24 0.27
C LEU A 413 -21.10 32.40 1.42
N ARG A 414 -20.86 31.74 2.55
CA ARG A 414 -21.69 31.88 3.75
C ARG A 414 -21.77 33.33 4.20
N SER A 415 -20.63 34.02 4.26
CA SER A 415 -20.54 35.44 4.62
C SER A 415 -21.30 36.36 3.65
N LEU A 416 -21.10 36.15 2.35
CA LEU A 416 -21.75 36.94 1.30
C LEU A 416 -23.27 36.72 1.26
N ALA A 417 -23.72 35.49 1.48
CA ALA A 417 -25.13 35.13 1.45
C ALA A 417 -25.91 35.58 2.70
N TRP A 418 -25.24 35.69 3.86
CA TRP A 418 -25.87 35.93 5.17
C TRP A 418 -26.68 37.23 5.26
N ASP A 419 -26.15 38.34 4.72
CA ASP A 419 -26.76 39.69 4.79
C ASP A 419 -27.22 40.22 3.42
N HIS A 420 -27.23 39.39 2.38
CA HIS A 420 -27.62 39.84 1.05
C HIS A 420 -29.14 39.76 0.83
N THR A 421 -29.78 40.79 0.31
CA THR A 421 -31.24 40.77 0.08
C THR A 421 -31.66 40.60 -1.39
N GLY A 422 -30.71 40.40 -2.30
CA GLY A 422 -30.93 40.22 -3.73
C GLY A 422 -30.98 38.75 -4.21
N PRO A 423 -31.05 38.54 -5.54
CA PRO A 423 -31.14 37.20 -6.13
C PRO A 423 -29.86 36.37 -5.88
N PRO A 424 -29.97 35.03 -5.80
CA PRO A 424 -28.83 34.18 -5.46
C PRO A 424 -27.69 34.27 -6.49
N GLY A 425 -28.00 34.51 -7.77
CA GLY A 425 -26.99 34.71 -8.82
C GLY A 425 -26.01 35.86 -8.50
N ALA A 426 -26.49 36.95 -7.92
CA ALA A 426 -25.64 38.10 -7.56
C ALA A 426 -24.67 37.78 -6.41
N VAL A 427 -25.05 36.87 -5.49
CA VAL A 427 -24.16 36.39 -4.43
C VAL A 427 -23.03 35.55 -5.04
N VAL A 428 -23.39 34.66 -5.96
CA VAL A 428 -22.43 33.76 -6.61
C VAL A 428 -21.51 34.52 -7.57
N ASP A 429 -22.00 35.54 -8.27
CA ASP A 429 -21.15 36.42 -9.09
C ASP A 429 -20.08 37.12 -8.23
N ARG A 430 -20.43 37.59 -7.04
CA ARG A 430 -19.46 38.19 -6.10
C ARG A 430 -18.46 37.18 -5.55
N LEU A 431 -18.86 35.92 -5.40
CA LEU A 431 -17.94 34.84 -5.03
C LEU A 431 -16.95 34.57 -6.16
N ASP A 432 -17.45 34.49 -7.40
CA ASP A 432 -16.67 34.26 -8.62
C ASP A 432 -15.61 35.36 -8.81
N ASP A 433 -16.00 36.63 -8.63
CA ASP A 433 -15.09 37.79 -8.69
C ASP A 433 -13.99 37.73 -7.62
N ALA A 434 -14.31 37.22 -6.42
CA ALA A 434 -13.38 37.13 -5.31
C ALA A 434 -12.43 35.93 -5.42
N MET A 435 -12.87 34.84 -6.06
CA MET A 435 -12.18 33.54 -6.11
C MET A 435 -10.70 33.60 -6.52
N PRO A 436 -10.29 34.33 -7.58
CA PRO A 436 -8.88 34.43 -7.98
C PRO A 436 -7.98 35.17 -6.98
N ALA A 437 -8.57 36.03 -6.13
CA ALA A 437 -7.82 36.83 -5.17
C ALA A 437 -7.62 36.13 -3.82
N ILE A 438 -8.46 35.14 -3.52
CA ILE A 438 -8.57 34.52 -2.19
C ILE A 438 -8.13 33.05 -2.19
N THR A 439 -8.37 32.30 -3.27
CA THR A 439 -8.06 30.87 -3.35
C THR A 439 -7.05 30.57 -4.46
N THR A 440 -6.41 29.41 -4.37
CA THR A 440 -5.61 28.82 -5.46
C THR A 440 -6.41 27.85 -6.32
N VAL A 441 -7.71 27.69 -6.05
CA VAL A 441 -8.59 26.79 -6.79
C VAL A 441 -8.85 27.39 -8.17
N PRO A 442 -8.60 26.64 -9.25
CA PRO A 442 -8.80 27.16 -10.60
C PRO A 442 -10.28 27.23 -10.98
N MET A 443 -11.08 26.26 -10.52
CA MET A 443 -12.47 26.06 -10.93
C MET A 443 -13.26 25.37 -9.81
N ALA A 444 -14.54 25.72 -9.68
CA ALA A 444 -15.46 25.07 -8.75
C ALA A 444 -16.89 25.09 -9.30
N THR A 445 -17.69 24.11 -8.91
CA THR A 445 -19.13 24.08 -9.18
C THR A 445 -19.91 24.27 -7.89
N LEU A 446 -21.08 24.92 -7.95
CA LEU A 446 -21.98 24.99 -6.78
C LEU A 446 -23.44 25.26 -7.15
N VAL A 447 -24.33 24.97 -6.20
CA VAL A 447 -25.69 25.49 -6.15
C VAL A 447 -25.86 26.33 -4.90
N LEU A 448 -26.40 27.54 -5.05
CA LEU A 448 -26.95 28.33 -3.95
C LEU A 448 -28.46 28.38 -4.10
N ALA A 449 -29.17 27.85 -3.12
CA ALA A 449 -30.62 27.81 -3.06
C ALA A 449 -31.13 28.53 -1.80
N LEU A 450 -32.15 29.37 -1.97
CA LEU A 450 -32.80 30.16 -0.92
C LEU A 450 -34.26 29.71 -0.84
N LEU A 451 -34.67 29.22 0.33
CA LEU A 451 -36.03 28.82 0.60
C LEU A 451 -36.78 29.94 1.32
N GLU A 452 -37.65 30.60 0.58
CA GLU A 452 -38.54 31.66 1.05
C GLU A 452 -39.91 31.07 1.43
N GLY A 453 -40.50 31.50 2.54
CA GLY A 453 -41.85 31.11 2.93
C GLY A 453 -42.14 31.39 4.39
N ASP A 454 -43.42 31.46 4.75
CA ASP A 454 -43.82 31.58 6.15
C ASP A 454 -43.46 30.28 6.91
N PRO A 455 -42.67 30.34 7.99
CA PRO A 455 -42.24 29.15 8.73
C PRO A 455 -43.36 28.28 9.31
N HIS A 456 -44.56 28.84 9.48
CA HIS A 456 -45.71 28.15 10.08
C HIS A 456 -46.68 27.63 9.03
N THR A 457 -46.88 28.38 7.93
CA THR A 457 -48.01 28.21 7.00
C THR A 457 -47.61 28.02 5.54
N GLY A 458 -46.36 28.32 5.16
CA GLY A 458 -46.00 28.49 3.74
C GLY A 458 -46.78 29.65 3.10
N PRO A 459 -46.93 29.71 1.77
CA PRO A 459 -46.36 28.82 0.76
C PRO A 459 -44.83 28.93 0.68
N TRP A 460 -44.18 27.86 0.22
CA TRP A 460 -42.73 27.80 0.06
C TRP A 460 -42.33 28.06 -1.39
N THR A 461 -41.34 28.91 -1.59
CA THR A 461 -40.73 29.24 -2.87
C THR A 461 -39.23 29.02 -2.79
N LEU A 462 -38.70 28.21 -3.71
CA LEU A 462 -37.27 28.05 -3.90
C LEU A 462 -36.78 29.07 -4.91
N ARG A 463 -35.73 29.82 -4.58
CA ARG A 463 -34.94 30.60 -5.54
C ARG A 463 -33.55 30.02 -5.58
N TRP A 464 -32.98 29.78 -6.76
CA TRP A 464 -31.64 29.21 -6.84
C TRP A 464 -30.86 29.69 -8.06
N THR A 465 -29.56 29.47 -8.00
CA THR A 465 -28.63 29.54 -9.11
C THR A 465 -27.72 28.31 -9.05
N SER A 466 -27.33 27.78 -10.20
CA SER A 466 -26.28 26.77 -10.33
C SER A 466 -25.11 27.35 -11.11
N ALA A 467 -23.88 27.18 -10.59
CA ALA A 467 -22.63 27.47 -11.28
C ALA A 467 -22.02 26.14 -11.74
N GLY A 468 -22.40 25.67 -12.92
CA GLY A 468 -21.88 24.43 -13.52
C GLY A 468 -22.19 23.13 -12.76
N HIS A 469 -23.00 23.17 -11.71
CA HIS A 469 -23.29 22.01 -10.86
C HIS A 469 -24.51 21.21 -11.34
N PRO A 470 -24.60 19.89 -11.09
CA PRO A 470 -25.77 19.08 -11.40
C PRO A 470 -27.09 19.70 -10.89
N PRO A 471 -28.19 19.58 -11.65
CA PRO A 471 -29.45 20.23 -11.30
C PRO A 471 -30.08 19.61 -10.04
N PRO A 472 -30.62 20.42 -9.10
CA PRO A 472 -31.34 19.90 -7.95
C PRO A 472 -32.51 19.01 -8.37
N LEU A 473 -32.80 17.97 -7.59
CA LEU A 473 -33.93 17.07 -7.83
C LEU A 473 -35.08 17.40 -6.89
N LEU A 474 -36.24 17.74 -7.43
CA LEU A 474 -37.48 17.93 -6.68
C LEU A 474 -38.33 16.66 -6.75
N LEU A 475 -38.63 16.10 -5.58
CA LEU A 475 -39.56 14.98 -5.41
C LEU A 475 -40.86 15.50 -4.79
N THR A 476 -41.98 15.37 -5.49
CA THR A 476 -43.28 15.71 -4.92
C THR A 476 -43.87 14.51 -4.18
N ARG A 477 -44.76 14.79 -3.22
CA ARG A 477 -45.49 13.74 -2.51
C ARG A 477 -46.37 12.89 -3.44
N ASP A 478 -46.81 13.45 -4.58
CA ASP A 478 -47.64 12.76 -5.56
C ASP A 478 -46.83 11.82 -6.49
N GLY A 479 -45.57 11.55 -6.13
CA GLY A 479 -44.72 10.63 -6.86
C GLY A 479 -44.17 11.20 -8.17
N GLN A 480 -44.02 12.53 -8.27
CA GLN A 480 -43.32 13.16 -9.38
C GLN A 480 -41.88 13.49 -9.00
N ALA A 481 -40.96 13.34 -9.94
CA ALA A 481 -39.55 13.65 -9.77
C ALA A 481 -39.06 14.51 -10.94
N GLN A 482 -38.64 15.75 -10.66
CA GLN A 482 -38.28 16.75 -11.65
C GLN A 482 -36.91 17.36 -11.34
N TYR A 483 -36.04 17.42 -12.35
CA TYR A 483 -34.79 18.18 -12.26
C TYR A 483 -35.04 19.67 -12.46
N LEU A 484 -34.45 20.49 -11.58
CA LEU A 484 -34.54 21.94 -11.58
C LEU A 484 -33.43 22.54 -12.44
N GLU A 485 -33.56 22.41 -13.76
CA GLU A 485 -32.54 22.82 -14.74
C GLU A 485 -32.51 24.34 -14.98
N ALA A 486 -33.58 25.05 -14.64
CA ALA A 486 -33.60 26.50 -14.69
C ALA A 486 -32.51 27.08 -13.75
N GLY A 487 -31.90 28.20 -14.12
CA GLY A 487 -30.86 28.83 -13.30
C GLY A 487 -29.46 28.21 -13.42
N GLN A 488 -29.25 27.28 -14.37
CA GLN A 488 -27.92 26.81 -14.74
C GLN A 488 -27.10 27.94 -15.41
N GLY A 489 -25.90 28.16 -14.89
CA GLY A 489 -24.88 29.04 -15.46
C GLY A 489 -23.52 28.32 -15.53
N LEU A 490 -22.50 29.06 -15.98
CA LEU A 490 -21.13 28.54 -16.07
C LEU A 490 -20.57 28.22 -14.68
N LEU A 491 -19.62 27.28 -14.59
CA LEU A 491 -18.84 27.05 -13.39
C LEU A 491 -18.07 28.30 -12.94
N LEU A 492 -17.65 28.33 -11.68
CA LEU A 492 -16.80 29.39 -11.14
C LEU A 492 -15.38 29.30 -11.71
N GLY A 493 -14.71 30.45 -11.82
CA GLY A 493 -13.38 30.57 -12.40
C GLY A 493 -13.36 30.55 -13.93
N ALA A 494 -14.53 30.60 -14.58
CA ALA A 494 -14.60 30.73 -16.03
C ALA A 494 -13.95 32.05 -16.51
N PRO A 495 -13.31 32.10 -17.70
CA PRO A 495 -12.57 33.28 -18.14
C PRO A 495 -13.43 34.56 -18.16
N PRO A 496 -12.88 35.71 -17.72
CA PRO A 496 -13.63 36.97 -17.69
C PRO A 496 -14.25 37.31 -19.05
N GLY A 497 -15.53 37.67 -19.06
CA GLY A 497 -16.26 38.04 -20.28
C GLY A 497 -16.92 36.87 -21.03
N THR A 498 -16.90 35.65 -20.49
CA THR A 498 -17.59 34.48 -21.07
C THR A 498 -19.07 34.34 -20.70
N GLY A 499 -19.65 35.27 -19.93
CA GLY A 499 -21.07 35.27 -19.57
C GLY A 499 -21.59 36.63 -19.11
N GLY A 500 -22.92 36.83 -19.19
CA GLY A 500 -23.62 37.93 -18.54
C GLY A 500 -23.84 37.69 -17.04
N SER A 501 -24.71 38.47 -16.40
CA SER A 501 -25.10 38.21 -15.00
C SER A 501 -25.69 36.81 -14.86
N ARG A 502 -25.28 36.11 -13.80
CA ARG A 502 -25.65 34.70 -13.59
C ARG A 502 -27.15 34.53 -13.35
N PRO A 503 -27.78 33.55 -14.02
CA PRO A 503 -29.23 33.40 -13.96
C PRO A 503 -29.68 32.96 -12.57
N SER A 504 -30.82 33.48 -12.13
CA SER A 504 -31.53 32.99 -10.94
C SER A 504 -32.90 32.48 -11.36
N ALA A 505 -33.26 31.29 -10.93
CA ALA A 505 -34.57 30.69 -11.15
C ALA A 505 -35.41 30.70 -9.88
N ALA A 506 -36.72 30.52 -10.04
CA ALA A 506 -37.66 30.42 -8.92
C ALA A 506 -38.75 29.38 -9.20
N GLN A 507 -39.14 28.63 -8.18
CA GLN A 507 -40.17 27.60 -8.26
C GLN A 507 -40.92 27.48 -6.94
N SER A 508 -42.26 27.44 -7.01
CA SER A 508 -43.08 27.10 -5.85
C SER A 508 -42.94 25.62 -5.52
N LEU A 509 -42.76 25.30 -4.24
CA LEU A 509 -42.60 23.95 -3.76
C LEU A 509 -43.89 23.48 -3.07
N PRO A 510 -44.56 22.42 -3.56
CA PRO A 510 -45.75 21.88 -2.91
C PRO A 510 -45.45 21.33 -1.50
N PRO A 511 -46.41 21.39 -0.55
CA PRO A 511 -46.26 20.78 0.77
C PRO A 511 -45.84 19.30 0.71
N GLY A 512 -44.98 18.88 1.63
CA GLY A 512 -44.45 17.51 1.70
C GLY A 512 -43.42 17.15 0.63
N SER A 513 -43.07 18.07 -0.28
CA SER A 513 -42.03 17.83 -1.28
C SER A 513 -40.64 17.72 -0.64
N THR A 514 -39.75 16.98 -1.29
CA THR A 514 -38.34 16.84 -0.92
C THR A 514 -37.47 17.44 -2.02
N LEU A 515 -36.64 18.40 -1.66
CA LEU A 515 -35.56 18.92 -2.50
C LEU A 515 -34.28 18.14 -2.19
N LEU A 516 -33.60 17.65 -3.22
CA LEU A 516 -32.34 16.93 -3.11
C LEU A 516 -31.24 17.66 -3.90
N LEU A 517 -30.17 18.01 -3.21
CA LEU A 517 -28.92 18.55 -3.72
C LEU A 517 -27.85 17.46 -3.59
N TYR A 518 -27.04 17.26 -4.62
CA TYR A 518 -26.05 16.19 -4.68
C TYR A 518 -24.87 16.59 -5.58
N THR A 519 -23.69 16.08 -5.27
CA THR A 519 -22.49 16.22 -6.11
C THR A 519 -22.45 15.14 -7.20
N ASP A 520 -21.60 15.35 -8.21
CA ASP A 520 -21.48 14.46 -9.35
C ASP A 520 -20.96 13.06 -8.98
N GLY A 521 -20.16 12.92 -7.92
CA GLY A 521 -19.72 11.60 -7.44
C GLY A 521 -20.86 10.63 -7.09
N LEU A 522 -22.10 11.11 -6.91
CA LEU A 522 -23.28 10.25 -6.77
C LEU A 522 -23.75 9.62 -8.10
N ILE A 523 -23.57 10.33 -9.21
CA ILE A 523 -24.13 9.99 -10.53
C ILE A 523 -23.08 9.62 -11.57
N GLU A 524 -21.83 10.07 -11.38
CA GLU A 524 -20.73 9.87 -12.29
C GLU A 524 -20.05 8.52 -12.04
N ILE A 525 -19.93 7.74 -13.12
CA ILE A 525 -19.24 6.46 -13.11
C ILE A 525 -18.33 6.48 -14.33
N PRO A 526 -17.02 6.15 -14.18
CA PRO A 526 -16.10 6.09 -15.31
C PRO A 526 -16.66 5.23 -16.45
N GLY A 527 -16.74 5.82 -17.65
CA GLY A 527 -17.24 5.15 -18.86
C GLY A 527 -18.77 5.06 -19.00
N SER A 528 -19.54 5.72 -18.13
CA SER A 528 -20.99 5.89 -18.28
C SER A 528 -21.35 7.34 -18.65
N ASP A 529 -22.47 7.54 -19.34
CA ASP A 529 -22.98 8.89 -19.59
C ASP A 529 -23.68 9.47 -18.33
N LEU A 530 -23.63 10.80 -18.21
CA LEU A 530 -24.20 11.54 -17.07
C LEU A 530 -25.73 11.40 -17.00
N ASP A 531 -26.40 11.38 -18.17
CA ASP A 531 -27.85 11.27 -18.28
C ASP A 531 -28.38 9.94 -17.72
N THR A 532 -27.63 8.85 -17.88
CA THR A 532 -27.92 7.55 -17.28
C THR A 532 -27.77 7.62 -15.76
N GLY A 533 -26.74 8.30 -15.27
CA GLY A 533 -26.55 8.58 -13.84
C GLY A 533 -27.75 9.31 -13.25
N LEU A 534 -28.17 10.41 -13.89
CA LEU A 534 -29.36 11.18 -13.52
C LEU A 534 -30.63 10.33 -13.59
N ALA A 535 -30.87 9.60 -14.69
CA ALA A 535 -32.06 8.75 -14.81
C ALA A 535 -32.14 7.68 -13.70
N ARG A 536 -31.00 7.10 -13.31
CA ARG A 536 -30.91 6.16 -12.17
C ARG A 536 -31.20 6.86 -10.85
N LEU A 537 -30.55 7.99 -10.57
CA LEU A 537 -30.77 8.79 -9.37
C LEU A 537 -32.26 9.12 -9.20
N ARG A 538 -32.89 9.68 -10.24
CA ARG A 538 -34.32 10.00 -10.24
C ARG A 538 -35.19 8.80 -9.87
N ARG A 539 -34.93 7.64 -10.48
CA ARG A 539 -35.68 6.40 -10.24
C ARG A 539 -35.53 5.91 -8.80
N HIS A 540 -34.30 5.89 -8.28
CA HIS A 540 -34.04 5.39 -6.92
C HIS A 540 -34.54 6.37 -5.84
N ALA A 541 -34.39 7.67 -6.06
CA ALA A 541 -34.90 8.70 -5.18
C ALA A 541 -36.44 8.69 -5.12
N LEU A 542 -37.10 8.51 -6.26
CA LEU A 542 -38.56 8.40 -6.32
C LEU A 542 -39.08 7.17 -5.53
N ALA A 543 -38.39 6.03 -5.63
CA ALA A 543 -38.72 4.83 -4.85
C ALA A 543 -38.57 5.02 -3.33
N LEU A 544 -37.85 6.06 -2.90
CA LEU A 544 -37.61 6.42 -1.50
C LEU A 544 -38.37 7.68 -1.06
N ALA A 545 -39.20 8.27 -1.91
CA ALA A 545 -39.79 9.60 -1.68
C ALA A 545 -40.64 9.68 -0.39
N HIS A 546 -41.23 8.56 0.05
CA HIS A 546 -42.04 8.47 1.26
C HIS A 546 -41.27 8.06 2.51
N GLU A 547 -40.04 7.57 2.37
CA GLU A 547 -39.20 7.18 3.49
C GLU A 547 -38.77 8.40 4.32
N PRO A 548 -38.45 8.24 5.61
CA PRO A 548 -37.79 9.29 6.40
C PRO A 548 -36.54 9.83 5.69
N LEU A 549 -36.22 11.12 5.89
CA LEU A 549 -35.09 11.74 5.19
C LEU A 549 -33.76 11.03 5.46
N ASP A 550 -33.50 10.61 6.70
CA ASP A 550 -32.29 9.85 7.02
C ASP A 550 -32.21 8.56 6.22
N THR A 551 -33.30 7.80 6.17
CA THR A 551 -33.40 6.56 5.39
C THR A 551 -33.21 6.81 3.89
N LEU A 552 -33.78 7.90 3.35
CA LEU A 552 -33.56 8.29 1.97
C LEU A 552 -32.07 8.59 1.72
N CYS A 553 -31.44 9.40 2.55
CA CYS A 553 -30.04 9.78 2.37
C CYS A 553 -29.07 8.62 2.61
N ASP A 554 -29.40 7.65 3.48
CA ASP A 554 -28.59 6.45 3.71
C ASP A 554 -28.71 5.44 2.56
N GLN A 555 -29.94 5.20 2.08
CA GLN A 555 -30.18 4.18 1.06
C GLN A 555 -29.86 4.65 -0.35
N LEU A 556 -29.90 5.95 -0.62
CA LEU A 556 -29.72 6.46 -1.98
C LEU A 556 -28.32 6.17 -2.53
N PRO A 557 -27.21 6.51 -1.84
CA PRO A 557 -25.86 6.11 -2.25
C PRO A 557 -25.70 4.59 -2.38
N ALA A 558 -26.25 3.83 -1.42
CA ALA A 558 -26.16 2.37 -1.41
C ALA A 558 -26.88 1.69 -2.60
N ARG A 559 -27.86 2.37 -3.21
CA ARG A 559 -28.56 1.91 -4.41
C ARG A 559 -27.89 2.34 -5.71
N MET A 560 -26.91 3.24 -5.65
CA MET A 560 -26.10 3.63 -6.80
C MET A 560 -25.00 2.57 -7.04
N PRO A 561 -24.58 2.35 -8.30
CA PRO A 561 -23.53 1.39 -8.60
C PRO A 561 -22.21 1.78 -7.91
N PRO A 562 -21.45 0.81 -7.37
CA PRO A 562 -20.11 1.09 -6.87
C PRO A 562 -19.19 1.47 -8.03
N GLY A 563 -18.18 2.30 -7.77
CA GLY A 563 -17.16 2.68 -8.75
C GLY A 563 -16.98 4.17 -8.97
N SER A 564 -17.69 5.04 -8.23
CA SER A 564 -17.33 6.45 -8.16
C SER A 564 -15.92 6.60 -7.58
N THR A 565 -15.11 7.41 -8.25
CA THR A 565 -13.76 7.80 -7.82
C THR A 565 -13.76 9.12 -7.06
N ASP A 566 -14.91 9.78 -6.97
CA ASP A 566 -15.05 11.07 -6.31
C ASP A 566 -15.81 10.95 -4.99
N ASP A 567 -15.77 12.03 -4.21
CA ASP A 567 -16.56 12.16 -3.01
C ASP A 567 -18.06 12.30 -3.35
N VAL A 568 -18.90 12.04 -2.36
CA VAL A 568 -20.35 12.17 -2.50
C VAL A 568 -20.85 13.04 -1.37
N ALA A 569 -21.32 14.25 -1.68
CA ALA A 569 -22.13 15.06 -0.80
C ALA A 569 -23.61 15.00 -1.20
N LEU A 570 -24.47 14.92 -0.20
CA LEU A 570 -25.92 14.87 -0.32
C LEU A 570 -26.53 15.80 0.71
N LEU A 571 -27.40 16.71 0.28
CA LEU A 571 -28.19 17.59 1.14
C LEU A 571 -29.67 17.51 0.74
N ALA A 572 -30.51 17.06 1.68
CA ALA A 572 -31.94 16.91 1.48
C ALA A 572 -32.73 17.83 2.41
N LEU A 573 -33.75 18.48 1.85
CA LEU A 573 -34.74 19.29 2.58
C LEU A 573 -36.13 18.73 2.30
N ARG A 574 -36.92 18.46 3.33
CA ARG A 574 -38.34 18.11 3.20
C ARG A 574 -39.24 19.16 3.83
N LEU A 575 -40.21 19.60 3.04
CA LEU A 575 -41.22 20.56 3.47
C LEU A 575 -42.25 19.91 4.42
N PRO A 576 -42.87 20.70 5.31
CA PRO A 576 -43.98 20.24 6.13
C PRO A 576 -45.10 19.68 5.25
N SER A 577 -45.75 18.63 5.75
CA SER A 577 -47.07 18.25 5.21
C SER A 577 -48.11 19.33 5.56
N PRO A 578 -49.20 19.45 4.77
CA PRO A 578 -50.30 20.38 5.05
C PRO A 578 -50.79 20.33 6.50
#